data_AF-A0A5K1AG08-F1
#
_entry.id   AF-A0A5K1AG08-F1
#
_cell.length_a   1.000
_cell.length_b   1.000
_cell.length_c   1.000
_cell.angle_alpha   90.00
_cell.angle_beta   90.00
_cell.angle_gamma   90.00
#
_symmetry.space_group_name_H-M   'P 1'
#
loop_
_entity.id
_entity.type
_entity.pdbx_description
1 polymer ?
#
loop_
_entity_poly.entity_id
_entity_poly.type
_entity_poly.pdbx_seq_one_letter_code
_entity_poly.pdbx_strand_id
1 'polypeptide(L)' 'LEKWGLLKGWGSTAERAKETIHLLSEVLQAPDPVSVEKFLGSIPTVFNIVIFSPHGYFGQADVLGLPDTGGQ' A
#
# COMPACT_ATOMS: atom_id res chain seq x y z
N LEU A 1 -18.85 14.64 -1.12
CA LEU A 1 -17.60 14.48 -1.91
C LEU A 1 -17.90 14.07 -3.35
N GLU A 2 -18.80 13.13 -3.61
CA GLU A 2 -19.12 12.70 -4.99
C GLU A 2 -19.63 13.83 -5.92
N LYS A 3 -20.40 14.80 -5.39
CA LYS A 3 -20.79 16.01 -6.14
C LYS A 3 -19.61 16.84 -6.66
N TRP A 4 -18.42 16.65 -6.08
CA TRP A 4 -17.16 17.31 -6.43
C TRP A 4 -16.23 16.38 -7.23
N GLY A 5 -16.71 15.21 -7.66
CA GLY A 5 -15.92 14.20 -8.38
C GLY A 5 -15.02 13.33 -7.49
N LEU A 6 -15.09 13.47 -6.17
CA LEU A 6 -14.25 12.73 -5.23
C LEU A 6 -14.94 11.44 -4.78
N LEU A 7 -14.44 10.31 -5.27
CA LEU A 7 -14.86 8.95 -4.88
C LEU A 7 -14.29 8.55 -3.50
N LYS A 8 -14.60 7.35 -3.03
CA LYS A 8 -14.05 6.80 -1.78
C LYS A 8 -12.55 6.53 -1.91
N GLY A 9 -11.83 6.52 -0.78
CA GLY A 9 -10.40 6.19 -0.74
C GLY A 9 -9.49 7.30 -0.19
N TRP A 10 -10.01 8.52 0.01
CA TRP A 10 -9.24 9.64 0.58
C TRP A 10 -8.97 9.51 2.08
N GLY A 11 -9.80 8.77 2.82
CA GLY A 11 -9.64 8.57 4.25
C GLY A 11 -10.91 8.06 4.92
N SER A 12 -10.77 7.36 6.04
CA SER A 12 -11.89 6.90 6.87
C SER A 12 -12.47 7.99 7.78
N THR A 13 -11.70 9.05 8.03
CA THR A 13 -12.11 10.23 8.79
C THR A 13 -11.96 11.50 7.95
N ALA A 14 -12.67 12.57 8.35
CA ALA A 14 -12.55 13.86 7.67
C ALA A 14 -11.12 14.44 7.75
N GLU A 15 -10.45 14.24 8.89
CA GLU A 15 -9.05 14.62 9.08
C GLU A 15 -8.14 13.89 8.08
N ARG A 16 -8.25 12.57 7.99
CA ARG A 16 -7.45 11.79 7.05
C ARG A 16 -7.72 12.16 5.59
N ALA A 17 -9.00 12.37 5.24
CA ALA A 17 -9.37 12.80 3.89
C ALA A 17 -8.77 14.17 3.54
N LYS A 18 -8.75 15.11 4.50
CA LYS A 18 -8.13 16.41 4.32
C LYS A 18 -6.62 16.29 4.10
N GLU A 19 -5.93 15.46 4.89
CA GLU A 19 -4.49 15.21 4.72
C GLU A 19 -4.15 14.68 3.32
N THR A 20 -4.86 13.64 2.85
CA THR A 20 -4.59 13.05 1.53
C THR A 20 -4.88 14.02 0.38
N ILE A 21 -5.93 14.84 0.49
CA ILE A 21 -6.22 15.90 -0.49
C ILE A 21 -5.14 17.00 -0.45
N HIS A 22 -4.59 17.31 0.73
CA HIS A 22 -3.50 18.28 0.87
C HIS A 22 -2.21 17.77 0.21
N LEU A 23 -1.84 16.52 0.46
CA LEU A 23 -0.70 15.87 -0.20
C LEU A 23 -0.83 15.89 -1.73
N LEU A 24 -2.03 15.61 -2.26
CA LEU A 24 -2.30 15.74 -3.69
C LEU A 24 -2.07 17.18 -4.17
N SER A 25 -2.55 18.17 -3.42
CA SER A 25 -2.36 19.59 -3.78
C SER A 25 -0.88 19.99 -3.78
N GLU A 26 -0.09 19.52 -2.82
CA GLU A 26 1.36 19.76 -2.77
C GLU A 26 2.05 19.20 -4.02
N VAL A 27 1.77 17.93 -4.36
CA VAL A 27 2.32 17.27 -5.55
C VAL A 27 1.95 18.00 -6.85
N LEU A 28 0.71 18.51 -6.95
CA LEU A 28 0.26 19.24 -8.15
C LEU A 28 0.90 20.63 -8.29
N GLN A 29 1.23 21.29 -7.17
CA GLN A 29 1.78 22.65 -7.18
C GLN A 29 3.31 22.67 -7.33
N ALA A 30 4.00 21.81 -6.58
CA ALA A 30 5.46 21.74 -6.54
C ALA A 30 5.89 20.31 -6.20
N PRO A 31 5.96 19.41 -7.19
CA PRO A 31 6.31 18.02 -6.94
C PRO A 31 7.76 17.90 -6.48
N ASP A 32 7.97 17.22 -5.36
CA ASP A 32 9.29 16.80 -4.88
C ASP A 32 9.25 15.31 -4.48
N PRO A 33 10.41 14.64 -4.40
CA PRO A 33 10.46 13.21 -4.11
C PRO A 33 9.70 12.81 -2.84
N VAL A 34 9.73 13.65 -1.80
CA VAL A 34 9.13 13.34 -0.50
C VAL A 34 7.61 13.52 -0.55
N SER A 35 7.09 14.57 -1.17
CA SER A 35 5.64 14.77 -1.33
C SER A 35 5.01 13.71 -2.22
N VAL A 36 5.67 13.34 -3.32
CA VAL A 36 5.23 12.28 -4.23
C VAL A 36 5.19 10.93 -3.53
N GLU A 37 6.24 10.56 -2.80
CA GLU A 37 6.29 9.30 -2.04
C GLU A 37 5.17 9.24 -0.99
N LYS A 38 5.00 10.32 -0.20
CA LYS A 38 3.94 10.39 0.81
C LYS A 38 2.55 10.26 0.21
N PHE A 39 2.30 10.94 -0.91
CA PHE A 39 1.01 10.86 -1.59
C PHE A 39 0.76 9.45 -2.12
N LEU A 40 1.67 8.88 -2.92
CA LEU A 40 1.51 7.56 -3.51
C LEU A 40 1.40 6.46 -2.45
N GLY A 41 2.16 6.55 -1.36
CA GLY A 41 2.07 5.63 -0.23
C GLY A 41 0.76 5.72 0.55
N SER A 42 0.04 6.84 0.44
CA SER A 42 -1.27 7.02 1.08
C SER A 42 -2.45 6.50 0.24
N ILE A 43 -2.25 6.25 -1.06
CA ILE A 43 -3.30 5.74 -1.94
C ILE A 43 -3.45 4.23 -1.71
N PRO A 44 -4.67 3.73 -1.46
CA PRO A 44 -4.89 2.30 -1.33
C PRO A 44 -4.78 1.65 -2.71
N THR A 45 -3.62 1.09 -3.03
CA THR A 45 -3.31 0.44 -4.31
C THR A 45 -3.10 -1.07 -4.19
N VAL A 46 -2.56 -1.52 -3.05
CA VAL A 46 -2.26 -2.93 -2.78
C VAL A 46 -3.44 -3.56 -2.03
N PHE A 47 -4.18 -4.44 -2.69
CA PHE A 47 -5.32 -5.15 -2.11
C PHE A 47 -5.17 -6.66 -2.18
N ASN A 48 -4.67 -7.15 -3.32
CA ASN A 48 -4.46 -8.56 -3.56
C ASN A 48 -2.96 -8.79 -3.75
N ILE A 49 -2.39 -9.64 -2.92
CA ILE A 49 -0.97 -10.00 -2.95
C ILE A 49 -0.89 -11.48 -3.28
N VAL A 50 -0.16 -11.80 -4.34
CA VAL A 50 0.14 -13.18 -4.74
C VAL A 50 1.62 -13.41 -4.54
N ILE A 51 1.96 -14.40 -3.72
CA ILE A 51 3.34 -14.79 -3.43
C ILE A 51 3.55 -16.20 -3.98
N PHE A 52 4.61 -16.38 -4.76
CA PHE A 52 5.02 -17.68 -5.29
C PHE A 52 6.27 -18.15 -4.57
N SER A 53 6.18 -19.32 -3.93
CA SER A 53 7.33 -20.05 -3.41
C SER A 53 7.27 -21.49 -3.95
N PRO A 54 7.77 -21.73 -5.17
CA PRO A 54 7.60 -23.02 -5.87
C PRO A 54 8.54 -24.13 -5.38
N HIS A 55 9.57 -23.81 -4.59
CA HIS A 55 10.56 -24.77 -4.09
C HIS A 55 10.46 -24.96 -2.57
N GLY A 56 10.88 -26.12 -2.08
CA GLY A 56 10.83 -26.47 -0.66
C GLY A 56 9.44 -26.87 -0.17
N TYR A 57 9.33 -27.08 1.15
CA TYR A 57 8.10 -27.41 1.85
C TYR A 57 7.56 -26.16 2.55
N PHE A 58 6.49 -25.56 2.02
CA PHE A 58 5.89 -24.37 2.60
C PHE A 58 4.80 -24.75 3.63
N GLY A 59 5.02 -24.44 4.90
CA GLY A 59 4.12 -24.79 5.99
C GLY A 59 4.45 -24.07 7.30
N GLN A 60 3.50 -24.02 8.23
CA GLN A 60 3.66 -23.30 9.50
C GLN A 60 4.27 -24.16 10.64
N ALA A 61 4.31 -25.48 10.47
CA ALA A 61 4.86 -26.43 11.44
C ALA A 61 5.51 -27.61 10.71
N ASP A 62 6.49 -28.24 11.35
CA ASP A 62 7.17 -29.48 10.92
C ASP A 62 7.85 -29.46 9.53
N VAL A 63 8.01 -28.29 8.92
CA VAL A 63 8.70 -28.12 7.62
C VAL A 63 10.11 -27.55 7.76
N LEU A 64 10.42 -26.91 8.90
CA LEU A 64 11.70 -26.25 9.13
C LEU A 64 12.83 -27.30 9.19
N GLY A 65 13.80 -27.20 8.28
CA GLY A 65 14.94 -28.12 8.18
C GLY A 65 14.77 -29.26 7.18
N LEU A 66 13.62 -29.35 6.48
CA LEU A 66 13.48 -30.21 5.30
C LEU A 66 14.30 -29.67 4.11
N PRO A 67 14.63 -30.50 3.11
CA PRO A 67 15.34 -30.04 1.91
C PRO A 67 14.67 -28.81 1.30
N ASP A 68 15.48 -27.81 0.96
CA ASP A 68 15.06 -26.51 0.42
C ASP A 68 14.08 -25.70 1.30
N THR A 69 13.98 -26.00 2.60
CA THR A 69 13.05 -25.33 3.54
C THR A 69 13.79 -24.64 4.69
N GLY A 70 13.75 -23.30 4.69
CA GLY A 70 14.47 -22.42 5.64
C GLY A 70 13.75 -21.09 5.85
N GLY A 71 14.48 -19.99 6.02
CA GLY A 71 13.91 -18.65 6.27
C GLY A 71 13.33 -17.91 5.05
N GLN A 72 12.80 -18.66 4.08
CA GLN A 72 12.21 -18.13 2.84
C GLN A 72 10.81 -17.57 3.04
#